data_AF-A0A1B1Y9C8-F1
#
_entry.id   AF-A0A1B1Y9C8-F1
#
_cell.length_a   1.000
_cell.length_b   1.000
_cell.length_c   1.000
_cell.angle_alpha   90.00
_cell.angle_beta   90.00
_cell.angle_gamma   90.00
#
_symmetry.space_group_name_H-M   'P 1'
#
loop_
_entity.id
_entity.type
_entity.pdbx_description
1 polymer ?
#
loop_
_entity_poly.entity_id
_entity_poly.type
_entity_poly.pdbx_seq_one_letter_code
_entity_poly.pdbx_strand_id
1 'polypeptide(L)'
;MRHISDKEHTINKRLHKLYPPEIADRAVDSIIDLIFKYKSRIKSTPYQLSEKDVILITYGDQVNKDYEPSLLTLKGFMDKHLKGIINSVHILPFYPYSSDDGFSVVNYGAVDPKMGSWREIEQISGAYRLMVDGVINHISQFSDWFKAYLAGDPYFQDFFTEVDPSIDLSKVVRPRALPLLSEFVDDAGKTRHVWTTFSKDQVDLNYKSHRVLRNVLDALFYYVEKGATLIRLDAIAFIWKEIGTECVHLEQTHELIQLMREVLHEVAPEVIIITETNVPHHENVSYFGSGDDEAQMVYNFALPPLLVHSILTGNTKTLTEWGKTLTLPSDKVCFFNFTASHDGIGLRPIKGILTEEEVQNLGDTVKSHGGLVSYKTDADGSQSPYELNCSYIDALTHPDKDDEVRFKRMLLAQATVLAMPGVPGIYFHSLVGSRNYKDGVKHSGVNRTINREKYHIDWLEKELATEGTLAKKMLERYKALIAIRIHEPAFNPFGKFEFLELGNQLFAVDQHSVDNKERIVTIHNFSDKEVSCELPEKISLTLKDLLGSNTEISTNSISLKPYQLMWLKGEL
;
A
#
# COMPACT_ATOMS: atom_id res chain seq x y z
N MET A 1 -21.33 14.39 23.12
CA MET A 1 -19.90 14.63 22.84
C MET A 1 -19.53 16.00 23.38
N ARG A 2 -18.32 16.15 23.91
CA ARG A 2 -17.78 17.47 24.27
C ARG A 2 -17.53 18.27 22.98
N HIS A 3 -17.59 19.59 23.04
CA HIS A 3 -17.20 20.41 21.90
C HIS A 3 -15.67 20.37 21.74
N ILE A 4 -15.13 20.52 20.52
CA ILE A 4 -13.67 20.43 20.27
C ILE A 4 -12.89 21.52 21.03
N SER A 5 -13.53 22.67 21.33
CA SER A 5 -12.91 23.71 22.16
C SER A 5 -12.77 23.33 23.65
N ASP A 6 -13.39 22.24 24.10
CA ASP A 6 -13.19 21.71 25.44
C ASP A 6 -11.76 21.14 25.55
N LYS A 7 -11.00 21.59 26.56
CA LYS A 7 -9.63 21.14 26.82
C LYS A 7 -9.52 19.64 27.07
N GLU A 8 -10.63 19.00 27.44
CA GLU A 8 -10.69 17.57 27.65
C GLU A 8 -11.02 16.77 26.38
N HIS A 9 -11.37 17.43 25.27
CA HIS A 9 -11.57 16.80 23.97
C HIS A 9 -10.26 16.23 23.43
N THR A 10 -10.30 15.06 22.79
CA THR A 10 -9.11 14.36 22.30
C THR A 10 -8.33 15.17 21.25
N ILE A 11 -9.01 15.68 20.21
CA ILE A 11 -8.43 16.61 19.22
C ILE A 11 -7.69 17.78 19.88
N ASN A 12 -8.31 18.42 20.89
CA ASN A 12 -7.71 19.55 21.60
C ASN A 12 -6.44 19.16 22.37
N LYS A 13 -6.50 18.04 23.10
CA LYS A 13 -5.35 17.47 23.81
C LYS A 13 -4.20 17.15 22.88
N ARG A 14 -4.46 16.54 21.72
CA ARG A 14 -3.42 16.19 20.73
C ARG A 14 -2.75 17.44 20.15
N LEU A 15 -3.52 18.47 19.83
CA LEU A 15 -2.95 19.75 19.39
C LEU A 15 -2.04 20.38 20.46
N HIS A 16 -2.42 20.29 21.73
CA HIS A 16 -1.59 20.76 22.86
C HIS A 16 -0.37 19.88 23.14
N LYS A 17 -0.34 18.63 22.69
CA LYS A 17 0.88 17.80 22.70
C LYS A 17 1.85 18.20 21.58
N LEU A 18 1.32 18.54 20.40
CA LEU A 18 2.11 18.86 19.20
C LEU A 18 2.63 20.30 19.20
N TYR A 19 1.89 21.24 19.80
CA TYR A 19 2.15 22.67 19.67
C TYR A 19 2.20 23.38 21.03
N PRO A 20 3.00 24.47 21.17
CA PRO A 20 2.94 25.35 22.33
C PRO A 20 1.52 25.89 22.57
N PRO A 21 1.11 26.16 23.83
CA PRO A 21 -0.28 26.47 24.17
C PRO A 21 -0.95 27.54 23.29
N GLU A 22 -0.30 28.68 23.05
CA GLU A 22 -0.89 29.74 22.22
C GLU A 22 -1.06 29.36 20.74
N ILE A 23 -0.19 28.48 20.22
CA ILE A 23 -0.29 27.96 18.85
C ILE A 23 -1.36 26.86 18.80
N ALA A 24 -1.43 26.01 19.83
CA ALA A 24 -2.42 24.96 19.95
C ALA A 24 -3.84 25.53 19.97
N ASP A 25 -4.10 26.58 20.75
CA ASP A 25 -5.42 27.25 20.79
C ASP A 25 -5.82 27.79 19.41
N ARG A 26 -4.90 28.43 18.67
CA ARG A 26 -5.15 28.87 17.29
C ARG A 26 -5.40 27.70 16.32
N ALA A 27 -4.68 26.59 16.52
CA ALA A 27 -4.87 25.39 15.71
C ALA A 27 -6.24 24.75 15.96
N VAL A 28 -6.72 24.74 17.21
CA VAL A 28 -8.05 24.26 17.59
C VAL A 28 -9.13 25.05 16.84
N ASP A 29 -9.09 26.39 16.90
CA ASP A 29 -10.07 27.24 16.22
C ASP A 29 -10.06 27.00 14.71
N SER A 30 -8.88 26.94 14.10
CA SER A 30 -8.71 26.71 12.67
C SER A 30 -9.23 25.35 12.20
N ILE A 31 -9.11 24.32 13.04
CA ILE A 31 -9.62 22.97 12.77
C ILE A 31 -11.15 22.92 12.94
N ILE A 32 -11.72 23.61 13.93
CA ILE A 32 -13.18 23.73 14.09
C ILE A 32 -13.80 24.38 12.84
N ASP A 33 -13.21 25.47 12.35
CA ASP A 33 -13.66 26.16 11.14
C ASP A 33 -13.59 25.24 9.91
N LEU A 34 -12.52 24.45 9.80
CA LEU A 34 -12.35 23.49 8.72
C LEU A 34 -13.41 22.38 8.76
N ILE A 35 -13.63 21.79 9.94
CA ILE A 35 -14.67 20.77 10.14
C ILE A 35 -16.04 21.35 9.78
N PHE A 36 -16.35 22.57 10.23
CA PHE A 36 -17.61 23.23 9.91
C PHE A 36 -17.78 23.46 8.40
N LYS A 37 -16.74 23.92 7.70
CA LYS A 37 -16.71 24.07 6.24
C LYS A 37 -17.12 22.78 5.54
N TYR A 38 -16.56 21.63 5.95
CA TYR A 38 -16.78 20.36 5.25
C TYR A 38 -17.99 19.55 5.74
N LYS A 39 -18.44 19.71 6.99
CA LYS A 39 -19.70 19.09 7.48
C LYS A 39 -20.92 19.44 6.61
N SER A 40 -20.91 20.60 5.96
CA SER A 40 -21.98 21.02 5.04
C SER A 40 -21.84 20.49 3.61
N ARG A 41 -20.65 20.01 3.22
CA ARG A 41 -20.30 19.64 1.84
C ARG A 41 -20.19 18.14 1.63
N ILE A 42 -19.73 17.43 2.66
CA ILE A 42 -19.49 15.99 2.61
C ILE A 42 -20.73 15.26 3.12
N LYS A 43 -21.18 14.29 2.33
CA LYS A 43 -22.25 13.37 2.72
C LYS A 43 -21.64 12.06 3.22
N SER A 44 -21.53 11.93 4.55
CA SER A 44 -21.07 10.69 5.17
C SER A 44 -22.07 9.55 4.96
N THR A 45 -21.55 8.38 4.62
CA THR A 45 -22.29 7.11 4.49
C THR A 45 -21.53 6.02 5.24
N PRO A 46 -22.09 5.42 6.31
CA PRO A 46 -21.43 4.37 7.06
C PRO A 46 -20.99 3.20 6.16
N TYR A 47 -19.79 2.71 6.40
CA TYR A 47 -19.26 1.53 5.73
C TYR A 47 -18.33 0.76 6.66
N GLN A 48 -18.41 -0.56 6.61
CA GLN A 48 -17.51 -1.47 7.31
C GLN A 48 -16.83 -2.38 6.30
N LEU A 49 -15.52 -2.58 6.44
CA LEU A 49 -14.80 -3.55 5.62
C LEU A 49 -15.33 -4.98 5.86
N SER A 50 -15.25 -5.81 4.83
CA SER A 50 -15.78 -7.17 4.77
C SER A 50 -14.95 -8.05 3.83
N GLU A 51 -15.32 -9.32 3.71
CA GLU A 51 -14.77 -10.26 2.73
C GLU A 51 -14.88 -9.77 1.28
N LYS A 52 -15.81 -8.84 1.01
CA LYS A 52 -16.07 -8.23 -0.30
C LYS A 52 -15.06 -7.18 -0.71
N ASP A 53 -14.26 -6.68 0.24
CA ASP A 53 -13.32 -5.61 -0.02
C ASP A 53 -12.05 -6.14 -0.68
N VAL A 54 -11.82 -5.68 -1.90
CA VAL A 54 -10.63 -5.96 -2.71
C VAL A 54 -10.25 -4.65 -3.39
N ILE A 55 -8.98 -4.26 -3.27
CA ILE A 55 -8.50 -2.96 -3.76
C ILE A 55 -7.60 -3.17 -4.97
N LEU A 56 -8.00 -2.64 -6.13
CA LEU A 56 -7.11 -2.53 -7.29
C LEU A 56 -6.12 -1.38 -7.08
N ILE A 57 -4.83 -1.64 -7.11
CA ILE A 57 -3.77 -0.63 -7.11
C ILE A 57 -3.35 -0.36 -8.54
N THR A 58 -3.48 0.87 -9.00
CA THR A 58 -3.21 1.23 -10.41
C THR A 58 -2.85 2.70 -10.57
N TYR A 59 -2.10 3.02 -11.61
CA TYR A 59 -1.94 4.40 -12.05
C TYR A 59 -3.19 4.87 -12.83
N GLY A 60 -3.51 6.16 -12.74
CA GLY A 60 -4.61 6.76 -13.51
C GLY A 60 -4.43 6.67 -15.03
N ASP A 61 -3.20 6.44 -15.50
CA ASP A 61 -2.80 6.27 -16.91
C ASP A 61 -2.35 4.85 -17.26
N GLN A 62 -2.59 3.88 -16.37
CA GLN A 62 -2.15 2.49 -16.53
C GLN A 62 -2.61 1.89 -17.87
N VAL A 63 -3.83 2.24 -18.28
CA VAL A 63 -4.35 2.03 -19.63
C VAL A 63 -4.71 3.38 -20.22
N ASN A 64 -4.45 3.54 -21.51
CA ASN A 64 -4.76 4.76 -22.24
C ASN A 64 -5.34 4.47 -23.62
N LYS A 65 -5.98 5.48 -24.19
CA LYS A 65 -6.51 5.50 -25.53
C LYS A 65 -6.23 6.86 -26.16
N ASP A 66 -5.91 6.87 -27.45
CA ASP A 66 -5.64 8.11 -28.17
C ASP A 66 -6.82 9.10 -28.05
N TYR A 67 -6.48 10.36 -27.78
CA TYR A 67 -7.42 11.51 -27.71
C TYR A 67 -8.50 11.41 -26.63
N GLU A 68 -8.30 10.61 -25.59
CA GLU A 68 -9.22 10.47 -24.45
C GLU A 68 -8.46 10.62 -23.11
N PRO A 69 -9.07 11.24 -22.07
CA PRO A 69 -8.51 11.21 -20.72
C PRO A 69 -8.30 9.78 -20.24
N SER A 70 -7.10 9.46 -19.75
CA SER A 70 -6.76 8.08 -19.38
C SER A 70 -7.62 7.50 -18.25
N LEU A 71 -8.14 8.35 -17.34
CA LEU A 71 -9.05 7.92 -16.28
C LEU A 71 -10.38 7.38 -16.82
N LEU A 72 -10.85 7.92 -17.95
CA LEU A 72 -12.06 7.42 -18.61
C LEU A 72 -11.80 6.03 -19.19
N THR A 73 -10.64 5.83 -19.83
CA THR A 73 -10.22 4.54 -20.35
C THR A 73 -10.03 3.50 -19.22
N LEU A 74 -9.39 3.90 -18.11
CA LEU A 74 -9.24 3.07 -16.93
C LEU A 74 -10.60 2.64 -16.35
N LYS A 75 -11.53 3.59 -16.21
CA LYS A 75 -12.89 3.27 -15.77
C LYS A 75 -13.56 2.27 -16.70
N GLY A 76 -13.45 2.45 -18.02
CA GLY A 76 -13.99 1.52 -19.01
C GLY A 76 -13.44 0.10 -18.87
N PHE A 77 -12.13 -0.03 -18.64
CA PHE A 77 -11.49 -1.31 -18.36
C PHE A 77 -12.05 -1.96 -17.07
N MET A 78 -12.13 -1.20 -15.97
CA MET A 78 -12.64 -1.71 -14.70
C MET A 78 -14.12 -2.11 -14.80
N ASP A 79 -14.96 -1.30 -15.45
CA ASP A 79 -16.38 -1.58 -15.64
C ASP A 79 -16.60 -2.88 -16.43
N LYS A 80 -15.78 -3.09 -17.47
CA LYS A 80 -15.87 -4.26 -18.36
C LYS A 80 -15.36 -5.53 -17.68
N HIS A 81 -14.22 -5.45 -17.00
CA HIS A 81 -13.51 -6.65 -16.56
C HIS A 81 -13.64 -6.96 -15.07
N LEU A 82 -13.86 -5.95 -14.22
CA LEU A 82 -13.69 -6.08 -12.76
C LEU A 82 -14.94 -5.76 -11.95
N LYS A 83 -15.97 -5.16 -12.57
CA LYS A 83 -17.22 -4.82 -11.90
C LYS A 83 -17.87 -6.04 -11.25
N GLY A 84 -18.26 -5.88 -9.98
CA GLY A 84 -18.84 -6.96 -9.16
C GLY A 84 -17.83 -7.94 -8.58
N ILE A 85 -16.54 -7.81 -8.93
CA ILE A 85 -15.44 -8.65 -8.42
C ILE A 85 -14.50 -7.83 -7.55
N ILE A 86 -14.20 -6.60 -7.96
CA ILE A 86 -13.40 -5.61 -7.21
C ILE A 86 -14.29 -4.40 -6.93
N ASN A 87 -14.39 -4.00 -5.67
CA ASN A 87 -15.26 -2.91 -5.23
C ASN A 87 -14.52 -1.60 -4.97
N SER A 88 -13.17 -1.63 -4.92
CA SER A 88 -12.34 -0.51 -4.52
C SER A 88 -11.15 -0.33 -5.47
N VAL A 89 -10.72 0.91 -5.68
CA VAL A 89 -9.56 1.26 -6.48
C VAL A 89 -8.70 2.30 -5.79
N HIS A 90 -7.41 1.99 -5.65
CA HIS A 90 -6.35 2.92 -5.35
C HIS A 90 -5.77 3.46 -6.64
N ILE A 91 -6.13 4.71 -6.95
CA ILE A 91 -5.51 5.46 -8.03
C ILE A 91 -4.28 6.13 -7.43
N LEU A 92 -3.11 5.67 -7.84
CA LEU A 92 -1.81 6.28 -7.53
C LEU A 92 -1.81 7.76 -7.94
N PRO A 93 -0.89 8.61 -7.42
CA PRO A 93 -1.07 10.05 -7.45
C PRO A 93 -1.40 10.58 -8.85
N PHE A 94 -2.63 11.07 -9.01
CA PHE A 94 -3.18 11.57 -10.28
C PHE A 94 -3.16 13.10 -10.36
N TYR A 95 -2.53 13.75 -9.37
CA TYR A 95 -2.36 15.20 -9.31
C TYR A 95 -1.29 15.65 -10.32
N PRO A 96 -1.27 16.92 -10.76
CA PRO A 96 -0.12 17.47 -11.45
C PRO A 96 1.15 17.30 -10.61
N TYR A 97 2.21 16.79 -11.22
CA TYR A 97 3.47 16.46 -10.55
C TYR A 97 4.70 16.85 -11.39
N SER A 98 5.87 16.93 -10.78
CA SER A 98 7.13 17.29 -11.46
C SER A 98 8.15 16.16 -11.57
N SER A 99 8.08 15.17 -10.68
CA SER A 99 8.96 13.99 -10.70
C SER A 99 8.36 12.82 -9.89
N ASP A 100 9.09 11.71 -9.82
CA ASP A 100 8.78 10.51 -9.04
C ASP A 100 7.39 9.92 -9.34
N ASP A 101 7.01 9.89 -10.64
CA ASP A 101 5.76 9.32 -11.15
C ASP A 101 4.50 9.66 -10.32
N GLY A 102 4.36 10.92 -9.95
CA GLY A 102 3.20 11.43 -9.20
C GLY A 102 3.49 11.83 -7.76
N PHE A 103 4.59 11.35 -7.16
CA PHE A 103 4.90 11.59 -5.75
C PHE A 103 5.58 12.94 -5.47
N SER A 104 5.96 13.71 -6.49
CA SER A 104 6.33 15.13 -6.32
C SER A 104 5.19 16.04 -6.76
N VAL A 105 4.17 16.18 -5.89
CA VAL A 105 2.91 16.86 -6.21
C VAL A 105 3.10 18.37 -6.36
N VAL A 106 2.63 18.95 -7.46
CA VAL A 106 2.65 20.39 -7.73
C VAL A 106 1.39 21.07 -7.20
N ASN A 107 0.23 20.43 -7.34
CA ASN A 107 -1.06 20.99 -6.95
C ASN A 107 -2.04 19.92 -6.45
N TYR A 108 -2.32 19.92 -5.14
CA TYR A 108 -3.30 19.03 -4.52
C TYR A 108 -4.74 19.24 -5.01
N GLY A 109 -5.10 20.46 -5.45
CA GLY A 109 -6.48 20.80 -5.85
C GLY A 109 -6.86 20.38 -7.27
N ALA A 110 -5.93 19.82 -8.05
CA ALA A 110 -6.10 19.53 -9.46
C ALA A 110 -5.84 18.06 -9.80
N VAL A 111 -6.37 17.62 -10.94
CA VAL A 111 -6.03 16.35 -11.59
C VAL A 111 -5.09 16.67 -12.75
N ASP A 112 -4.11 15.81 -13.03
CA ASP A 112 -3.23 15.94 -14.19
C ASP A 112 -4.09 16.02 -15.46
N PRO A 113 -3.97 17.09 -16.28
CA PRO A 113 -4.80 17.27 -17.46
C PRO A 113 -4.72 16.14 -18.49
N LYS A 114 -3.63 15.36 -18.52
CA LYS A 114 -3.52 14.17 -19.38
C LYS A 114 -4.41 13.04 -18.90
N MET A 115 -4.61 12.94 -17.60
CA MET A 115 -5.45 11.93 -16.96
C MET A 115 -6.93 12.33 -16.97
N GLY A 116 -7.22 13.63 -16.87
CA GLY A 116 -8.57 14.19 -16.97
C GLY A 116 -8.81 15.31 -15.96
N SER A 117 -9.94 15.23 -15.28
CA SER A 117 -10.39 16.20 -14.27
C SER A 117 -11.03 15.49 -13.08
N TRP A 118 -11.47 16.27 -12.08
CA TRP A 118 -12.29 15.74 -10.98
C TRP A 118 -13.58 15.07 -11.46
N ARG A 119 -14.09 15.39 -12.66
CA ARG A 119 -15.26 14.73 -13.25
C ARG A 119 -15.02 13.24 -13.43
N GLU A 120 -13.86 12.84 -13.97
CA GLU A 120 -13.52 11.44 -14.20
C GLU A 120 -13.28 10.71 -12.87
N ILE A 121 -12.65 11.37 -11.89
CA ILE A 121 -12.48 10.84 -10.53
C ILE A 121 -13.85 10.61 -9.86
N GLU A 122 -14.76 11.58 -9.92
CA GLU A 122 -16.11 11.47 -9.35
C GLU A 122 -16.90 10.34 -10.03
N GLN A 123 -16.75 10.15 -11.35
CA GLN A 123 -17.34 9.00 -12.07
C GLN A 123 -16.81 7.66 -11.57
N ILE A 124 -15.52 7.55 -11.26
CA ILE A 124 -14.92 6.33 -10.69
C ILE A 124 -15.43 6.13 -9.27
N SER A 125 -15.37 7.16 -8.42
CA SER A 125 -15.80 7.10 -7.01
C SER A 125 -17.31 6.79 -6.84
N GLY A 126 -18.13 7.13 -7.84
CA GLY A 126 -19.55 6.77 -7.87
C GLY A 126 -19.83 5.29 -8.16
N ALA A 127 -18.84 4.53 -8.63
CA ALA A 127 -18.95 3.10 -8.95
C ALA A 127 -18.06 2.20 -8.09
N TYR A 128 -16.95 2.74 -7.56
CA TYR A 128 -15.95 2.05 -6.77
C TYR A 128 -15.58 2.90 -5.57
N ARG A 129 -15.22 2.27 -4.44
CA ARG A 129 -14.60 3.00 -3.33
C ARG A 129 -13.23 3.52 -3.79
N LEU A 130 -13.02 4.81 -3.65
CA LEU A 130 -11.79 5.47 -4.08
C LEU A 130 -10.79 5.55 -2.93
N MET A 131 -9.59 5.02 -3.17
CA MET A 131 -8.39 5.24 -2.38
C MET A 131 -7.47 6.20 -3.13
N VAL A 132 -6.99 7.24 -2.43
CA VAL A 132 -6.07 8.24 -2.98
C VAL A 132 -4.80 8.33 -2.13
N ASP A 133 -3.70 8.78 -2.74
CA ASP A 133 -2.50 9.14 -2.00
C ASP A 133 -2.64 10.53 -1.36
N GLY A 134 -2.52 10.57 -0.04
CA GLY A 134 -2.12 11.73 0.72
C GLY A 134 -0.60 11.85 0.70
N VAL A 135 -0.05 12.44 -0.36
CA VAL A 135 1.37 12.80 -0.46
C VAL A 135 1.64 14.03 0.39
N ILE A 136 1.73 13.83 1.71
CA ILE A 136 1.66 14.91 2.69
C ILE A 136 2.95 15.07 3.52
N ASN A 137 3.97 14.21 3.36
CA ASN A 137 5.28 14.50 3.96
C ASN A 137 6.00 15.64 3.24
N HIS A 138 5.84 15.71 1.92
CA HIS A 138 6.58 16.59 1.04
C HIS A 138 5.69 17.04 -0.13
N ILE A 139 6.12 18.11 -0.79
CA ILE A 139 5.48 18.66 -1.99
C ILE A 139 6.57 19.03 -3.02
N SER A 140 6.19 19.24 -4.27
CA SER A 140 7.13 19.68 -5.31
C SER A 140 7.71 21.07 -5.01
N GLN A 141 8.99 21.28 -5.33
CA GLN A 141 9.62 22.60 -5.37
C GLN A 141 8.89 23.56 -6.35
N PHE A 142 8.13 23.04 -7.31
CA PHE A 142 7.35 23.84 -8.26
C PHE A 142 5.92 24.14 -7.77
N SER A 143 5.57 23.72 -6.56
CA SER A 143 4.28 24.05 -5.95
C SER A 143 4.15 25.52 -5.63
N ASP A 144 2.91 26.01 -5.60
CA ASP A 144 2.64 27.40 -5.24
C ASP A 144 2.99 27.71 -3.78
N TRP A 145 2.96 26.69 -2.90
CA TRP A 145 3.38 26.83 -1.50
C TRP A 145 4.88 27.12 -1.41
N PHE A 146 5.71 26.38 -2.16
CA PHE A 146 7.16 26.58 -2.13
C PHE A 146 7.57 27.88 -2.84
N LYS A 147 6.91 28.23 -3.96
CA LYS A 147 7.11 29.53 -4.61
C LYS A 147 6.78 30.69 -3.68
N ALA A 148 5.66 30.62 -2.96
CA ALA A 148 5.26 31.66 -2.01
C ALA A 148 6.25 31.76 -0.83
N TYR A 149 6.79 30.64 -0.35
CA TYR A 149 7.87 30.62 0.62
C TYR A 149 9.13 31.34 0.10
N LEU A 150 9.57 31.06 -1.12
CA LEU A 150 10.72 31.75 -1.74
C LEU A 150 10.45 33.23 -2.04
N ALA A 151 9.19 33.61 -2.26
CA ALA A 151 8.77 35.01 -2.40
C ALA A 151 8.71 35.77 -1.05
N GLY A 152 8.93 35.09 0.08
CA GLY A 152 8.88 35.69 1.41
C GLY A 152 7.46 35.98 1.92
N ASP A 153 6.45 35.23 1.44
CA ASP A 153 5.08 35.37 1.92
C ASP A 153 4.98 35.00 3.43
N PRO A 154 4.52 35.92 4.30
CA PRO A 154 4.42 35.68 5.75
C PRO A 154 3.47 34.53 6.14
N TYR A 155 2.56 34.12 5.27
CA TYR A 155 1.70 32.96 5.50
C TYR A 155 2.47 31.65 5.36
N PHE A 156 3.38 31.56 4.38
CA PHE A 156 4.14 30.35 4.02
C PHE A 156 5.54 30.30 4.62
N GLN A 157 5.99 31.33 5.33
CA GLN A 157 7.34 31.45 5.89
C GLN A 157 7.79 30.25 6.74
N ASP A 158 6.87 29.51 7.36
CA ASP A 158 7.12 28.36 8.23
C ASP A 158 6.64 27.02 7.64
N PHE A 159 6.29 26.97 6.35
CA PHE A 159 5.81 25.74 5.69
C PHE A 159 6.91 24.72 5.42
N PHE A 160 8.16 25.14 5.38
CA PHE A 160 9.31 24.31 5.05
C PHE A 160 10.40 24.46 6.12
N THR A 161 11.26 23.45 6.23
CA THR A 161 12.33 23.42 7.23
C THR A 161 13.64 23.94 6.62
N GLU A 162 14.02 25.18 6.93
CA GLU A 162 15.37 25.72 6.67
C GLU A 162 16.32 25.30 7.80
N VAL A 163 17.50 24.77 7.44
CA VAL A 163 18.51 24.35 8.42
C VAL A 163 19.87 24.89 8.02
N ASP A 164 20.60 25.47 8.96
CA ASP A 164 22.00 25.84 8.76
C ASP A 164 22.84 24.60 8.43
N PRO A 165 23.55 24.55 7.29
CA PRO A 165 24.35 23.38 6.88
C PRO A 165 25.45 22.97 7.86
N SER A 166 25.83 23.83 8.80
CA SER A 166 26.79 23.53 9.86
C SER A 166 26.22 22.65 10.98
N ILE A 167 24.90 22.50 11.06
CA ILE A 167 24.23 21.67 12.06
C ILE A 167 24.47 20.19 11.75
N ASP A 168 24.79 19.42 12.80
CA ASP A 168 24.97 17.97 12.69
C ASP A 168 23.62 17.26 12.45
N LEU A 169 23.48 16.67 11.26
CA LEU A 169 22.35 15.85 10.84
C LEU A 169 22.74 14.38 10.62
N SER A 170 23.87 13.94 11.18
CA SER A 170 24.41 12.58 10.99
C SER A 170 23.50 11.47 11.51
N LYS A 171 22.67 11.77 12.51
CA LYS A 171 21.71 10.82 13.10
C LYS A 171 20.47 10.57 12.24
N VAL A 172 20.15 11.46 11.30
CA VAL A 172 18.92 11.36 10.49
C VAL A 172 18.98 10.13 9.59
N VAL A 173 17.95 9.29 9.64
CA VAL A 173 17.82 8.14 8.76
C VAL A 173 17.48 8.63 7.36
N ARG A 174 18.28 8.24 6.36
CA ARG A 174 18.10 8.65 4.97
C ARG A 174 17.57 7.49 4.13
N PRO A 175 16.41 7.62 3.46
CA PRO A 175 15.90 6.59 2.57
C PRO A 175 16.68 6.51 1.25
N ARG A 176 17.33 7.61 0.84
CA ARG A 176 18.14 7.68 -0.39
C ARG A 176 19.55 8.20 -0.08
N ALA A 177 20.52 7.79 -0.88
CA ALA A 177 21.91 8.26 -0.81
C ALA A 177 22.09 9.65 -1.46
N LEU A 178 21.22 10.60 -1.10
CA LEU A 178 21.24 11.98 -1.58
C LEU A 178 21.48 12.96 -0.41
N PRO A 179 21.92 14.21 -0.69
CA PRO A 179 21.99 15.25 0.33
C PRO A 179 20.62 15.50 0.98
N LEU A 180 20.61 15.62 2.31
CA LEU A 180 19.40 15.89 3.08
C LEU A 180 18.93 17.34 2.96
N LEU A 181 19.85 18.26 2.71
CA LEU A 181 19.57 19.69 2.50
C LEU A 181 19.85 20.05 1.05
N SER A 182 18.94 20.80 0.44
CA SER A 182 19.06 21.33 -0.90
C SER A 182 19.11 22.86 -0.89
N GLU A 183 19.92 23.44 -1.79
CA GLU A 183 20.06 24.88 -1.95
C GLU A 183 19.02 25.46 -2.92
N PHE A 184 18.36 26.52 -2.47
CA PHE A 184 17.43 27.35 -3.23
C PHE A 184 17.77 28.82 -3.02
N VAL A 185 17.50 29.67 -4.02
CA VAL A 185 17.68 31.12 -3.91
C VAL A 185 16.30 31.75 -3.82
N ASP A 186 16.07 32.54 -2.78
CA ASP A 186 14.81 33.27 -2.62
C ASP A 186 14.77 34.55 -3.48
N ASP A 187 13.61 35.21 -3.56
CA ASP A 187 13.41 36.39 -4.40
C ASP A 187 14.25 37.60 -3.94
N ALA A 188 14.75 37.58 -2.70
CA ALA A 188 15.68 38.55 -2.15
C ALA A 188 17.16 38.22 -2.44
N GLY A 189 17.43 37.12 -3.14
CA GLY A 189 18.77 36.65 -3.49
C GLY A 189 19.50 35.92 -2.36
N LYS A 190 18.83 35.58 -1.25
CA LYS A 190 19.42 34.80 -0.15
C LYS A 190 19.34 33.31 -0.47
N THR A 191 20.45 32.61 -0.28
CA THR A 191 20.49 31.14 -0.31
C THR A 191 19.80 30.56 0.92
N ARG A 192 18.88 29.63 0.69
CA ARG A 192 18.11 28.86 1.66
C ARG A 192 18.53 27.39 1.55
N HIS A 193 18.81 26.76 2.69
CA HIS A 193 19.12 25.33 2.78
C HIS A 193 17.91 24.60 3.34
N VAL A 194 17.13 24.00 2.45
CA VAL A 194 15.81 23.42 2.78
C VAL A 194 15.90 21.90 2.87
N TRP A 195 15.19 21.32 3.83
CA TRP A 195 15.10 19.87 4.05
C TRP A 195 14.41 19.15 2.89
N THR A 196 15.08 18.16 2.32
CA THR A 196 14.64 17.36 1.16
C THR A 196 15.01 15.89 1.36
N THR A 197 14.17 15.14 2.08
CA THR A 197 14.43 13.74 2.51
C THR A 197 14.64 12.79 1.33
N PHE A 198 13.91 13.01 0.24
CA PHE A 198 13.86 12.07 -0.90
C PHE A 198 14.62 12.57 -2.13
N SER A 199 14.42 13.81 -2.54
CA SER A 199 15.13 14.42 -3.66
C SER A 199 15.01 15.94 -3.58
N LYS A 200 15.87 16.68 -4.30
CA LYS A 200 15.78 18.15 -4.38
C LYS A 200 14.40 18.65 -4.80
N ASP A 201 13.68 17.87 -5.62
CA ASP A 201 12.35 18.23 -6.10
C ASP A 201 11.26 18.05 -5.05
N GLN A 202 11.49 17.20 -4.04
CA GLN A 202 10.56 16.85 -2.97
C GLN A 202 10.96 17.61 -1.70
N VAL A 203 10.37 18.79 -1.49
CA VAL A 203 10.62 19.64 -0.32
C VAL A 203 9.70 19.22 0.83
N ASP A 204 10.30 18.89 1.98
CA ASP A 204 9.56 18.38 3.13
C ASP A 204 8.73 19.50 3.79
N LEU A 205 7.47 19.17 4.09
CA LEU A 205 6.56 20.05 4.82
C LEU A 205 6.92 20.07 6.31
N ASN A 206 6.81 21.25 6.92
CA ASN A 206 7.14 21.50 8.32
C ASN A 206 5.90 21.43 9.22
N TYR A 207 5.63 20.25 9.78
CA TYR A 207 4.48 20.02 10.66
C TYR A 207 4.57 20.68 12.05
N LYS A 208 5.71 21.28 12.41
CA LYS A 208 5.78 22.19 13.57
C LYS A 208 4.95 23.46 13.34
N SER A 209 4.60 23.78 12.08
CA SER A 209 3.59 24.78 11.77
C SER A 209 2.17 24.17 11.76
N HIS A 210 1.31 24.65 12.66
CA HIS A 210 -0.12 24.35 12.62
C HIS A 210 -0.80 24.75 11.30
N ARG A 211 -0.23 25.71 10.54
CA ARG A 211 -0.77 26.11 9.24
C ARG A 211 -0.57 25.01 8.20
N VAL A 212 0.57 24.32 8.20
CA VAL A 212 0.81 23.17 7.33
C VAL A 212 -0.26 22.10 7.60
N LEU A 213 -0.46 21.71 8.86
CA LEU A 213 -1.49 20.75 9.26
C LEU A 213 -2.87 21.18 8.73
N ARG A 214 -3.25 22.45 8.93
CA ARG A 214 -4.52 22.98 8.46
C ARG A 214 -4.69 22.90 6.94
N ASN A 215 -3.68 23.23 6.14
CA ASN A 215 -3.77 23.22 4.68
C ASN A 215 -3.78 21.79 4.13
N VAL A 216 -3.03 20.89 4.77
CA VAL A 216 -3.04 19.45 4.45
C VAL A 216 -4.41 18.84 4.75
N LEU A 217 -4.99 19.10 5.92
CA LEU A 217 -6.34 18.62 6.24
C LEU A 217 -7.39 19.18 5.26
N ASP A 218 -7.23 20.41 4.77
CA ASP A 218 -8.09 20.96 3.69
C ASP A 218 -8.02 20.11 2.43
N ALA A 219 -6.80 19.74 2.00
CA ALA A 219 -6.59 18.88 0.84
C ALA A 219 -7.19 17.48 1.05
N LEU A 220 -6.98 16.88 2.22
CA LEU A 220 -7.56 15.57 2.54
C LEU A 220 -9.10 15.61 2.57
N PHE A 221 -9.71 16.63 3.19
CA PHE A 221 -11.16 16.82 3.15
C PHE A 221 -11.67 17.08 1.75
N TYR A 222 -10.93 17.82 0.92
CA TYR A 222 -11.27 18.01 -0.48
C TYR A 222 -11.31 16.68 -1.25
N TYR A 223 -10.38 15.76 -0.97
CA TYR A 223 -10.43 14.42 -1.57
C TYR A 223 -11.66 13.63 -1.12
N VAL A 224 -12.02 13.72 0.17
CA VAL A 224 -13.23 13.07 0.70
C VAL A 224 -14.50 13.70 0.11
N GLU A 225 -14.55 15.02 -0.03
CA GLU A 225 -15.63 15.73 -0.75
C GLU A 225 -15.76 15.23 -2.19
N LYS A 226 -14.65 14.84 -2.83
CA LYS A 226 -14.58 14.26 -4.17
C LYS A 226 -14.79 12.74 -4.23
N GLY A 227 -15.17 12.11 -3.12
CA GLY A 227 -15.56 10.70 -3.06
C GLY A 227 -14.46 9.74 -2.58
N ALA A 228 -13.31 10.23 -2.14
CA ALA A 228 -12.32 9.37 -1.48
C ALA A 228 -12.87 8.82 -0.16
N THR A 229 -12.77 7.50 0.01
CA THR A 229 -13.18 6.80 1.25
C THR A 229 -12.01 6.07 1.92
N LEU A 230 -10.86 6.02 1.25
CA LEU A 230 -9.60 5.57 1.82
C LEU A 230 -8.49 6.57 1.45
N ILE A 231 -7.55 6.79 2.36
CA ILE A 231 -6.41 7.68 2.17
C ILE A 231 -5.14 6.94 2.53
N ARG A 232 -4.24 6.78 1.56
CA ARG A 232 -2.88 6.28 1.79
C ARG A 232 -1.99 7.43 2.25
N LEU A 233 -1.39 7.33 3.42
CA LEU A 233 -0.41 8.30 3.90
C LEU A 233 0.98 7.90 3.42
N ASP A 234 1.45 8.60 2.39
CA ASP A 234 2.74 8.37 1.77
C ASP A 234 3.90 8.91 2.62
N ALA A 235 4.99 8.14 2.73
CA ALA A 235 6.21 8.54 3.44
C ALA A 235 5.95 9.03 4.88
N ILE A 236 4.89 8.51 5.51
CA ILE A 236 4.33 9.08 6.75
C ILE A 236 5.31 8.99 7.93
N ALA A 237 6.20 8.01 7.93
CA ALA A 237 7.21 7.84 8.97
C ALA A 237 8.14 9.05 9.15
N PHE A 238 8.35 9.84 8.09
CA PHE A 238 9.27 10.98 8.06
C PHE A 238 8.58 12.33 8.34
N ILE A 239 7.28 12.34 8.63
CA ILE A 239 6.47 13.56 8.67
C ILE A 239 6.94 14.58 9.72
N TRP A 240 7.52 14.14 10.83
CA TRP A 240 8.05 14.98 11.89
C TRP A 240 9.58 14.98 11.96
N LYS A 241 10.17 16.17 12.20
CA LYS A 241 11.62 16.39 12.17
C LYS A 241 12.09 16.99 13.49
N GLU A 242 13.05 16.30 14.13
CA GLU A 242 13.69 16.75 15.37
C GLU A 242 15.21 16.55 15.27
N ILE A 243 15.95 17.66 15.21
CA ILE A 243 17.41 17.65 15.06
C ILE A 243 18.03 16.90 16.23
N GLY A 244 18.99 16.01 15.94
CA GLY A 244 19.62 15.14 16.94
C GLY A 244 18.89 13.80 17.17
N THR A 245 17.81 13.53 16.43
CA THR A 245 17.10 12.24 16.38
C THR A 245 17.20 11.60 15.00
N GLU A 246 16.63 10.41 14.83
CA GLU A 246 16.54 9.72 13.54
C GLU A 246 15.53 10.36 12.56
N CYS A 247 14.63 11.23 13.05
CA CYS A 247 13.55 11.85 12.25
C CYS A 247 12.67 10.85 11.49
N VAL A 248 12.47 9.68 12.09
CA VAL A 248 11.60 8.62 11.59
C VAL A 248 10.87 7.99 12.77
N HIS A 249 9.58 7.66 12.62
CA HIS A 249 8.76 7.01 13.66
C HIS A 249 8.67 7.77 14.99
N LEU A 250 8.83 9.10 14.99
CA LEU A 250 8.77 9.89 16.21
C LEU A 250 7.36 9.86 16.84
N GLU A 251 7.25 10.06 18.15
CA GLU A 251 5.95 10.09 18.85
C GLU A 251 4.99 11.13 18.24
N GLN A 252 5.52 12.27 17.80
CA GLN A 252 4.74 13.31 17.13
C GLN A 252 4.20 12.84 15.77
N THR A 253 4.87 11.92 15.08
CA THR A 253 4.34 11.29 13.86
C THR A 253 3.07 10.51 14.19
N HIS A 254 3.09 9.68 15.23
CA HIS A 254 1.92 8.92 15.67
C HIS A 254 0.79 9.85 16.12
N GLU A 255 1.08 10.84 16.98
CA GLU A 255 0.08 11.82 17.45
C GLU A 255 -0.56 12.59 16.29
N LEU A 256 0.20 12.91 15.25
CA LEU A 256 -0.30 13.59 14.06
C LEU A 256 -1.27 12.72 13.24
N ILE A 257 -0.97 11.43 13.06
CA ILE A 257 -1.87 10.50 12.35
C ILE A 257 -3.16 10.29 13.14
N GLN A 258 -3.04 10.11 14.45
CA GLN A 258 -4.20 9.97 15.35
C GLN A 258 -5.08 11.22 15.31
N LEU A 259 -4.48 12.41 15.33
CA LEU A 259 -5.17 13.68 15.15
C LEU A 259 -5.86 13.78 13.77
N MET A 260 -5.16 13.44 12.69
CA MET A 260 -5.73 13.46 11.33
C MET A 260 -6.95 12.54 11.23
N ARG A 261 -6.87 11.33 11.80
CA ARG A 261 -7.99 10.39 11.87
C ARG A 261 -9.19 10.99 12.61
N GLU A 262 -8.98 11.49 13.82
CA GLU A 262 -10.06 12.05 14.64
C GLU A 262 -10.73 13.24 13.94
N VAL A 263 -9.94 14.13 13.32
CA VAL A 263 -10.46 15.27 12.57
C VAL A 263 -11.27 14.83 11.35
N LEU A 264 -10.79 13.87 10.57
CA LEU A 264 -11.55 13.33 9.43
C LEU A 264 -12.86 12.67 9.88
N HIS A 265 -12.82 11.92 10.98
CA HIS A 265 -13.98 11.20 11.53
C HIS A 265 -15.07 12.11 12.10
N GLU A 266 -14.74 13.36 12.46
CA GLU A 266 -15.78 14.36 12.77
C GLU A 266 -16.71 14.65 11.59
N VAL A 267 -16.26 14.42 10.35
CA VAL A 267 -17.03 14.71 9.13
C VAL A 267 -17.45 13.43 8.39
N ALA A 268 -16.54 12.46 8.30
CA ALA A 268 -16.72 11.20 7.57
C ALA A 268 -16.09 10.03 8.36
N PRO A 269 -16.82 9.47 9.35
CA PRO A 269 -16.35 8.35 10.18
C PRO A 269 -15.95 7.09 9.41
N GLU A 270 -16.47 6.91 8.20
CA GLU A 270 -16.19 5.76 7.34
C GLU A 270 -14.83 5.84 6.61
N VAL A 271 -14.14 6.99 6.66
CA VAL A 271 -12.85 7.17 5.98
C VAL A 271 -11.78 6.33 6.67
N ILE A 272 -11.08 5.54 5.85
CA ILE A 272 -10.02 4.63 6.30
C ILE A 272 -8.66 5.26 6.00
N ILE A 273 -7.82 5.41 7.02
CA ILE A 273 -6.42 5.77 6.84
C ILE A 273 -5.60 4.48 6.71
N ILE A 274 -4.71 4.50 5.72
CA ILE A 274 -3.73 3.46 5.48
C ILE A 274 -2.35 4.07 5.56
N THR A 275 -1.48 3.56 6.41
CA THR A 275 -0.09 4.02 6.46
C THR A 275 0.79 3.19 5.53
N GLU A 276 1.68 3.86 4.82
CA GLU A 276 2.73 3.19 4.08
C GLU A 276 4.08 3.35 4.81
N THR A 277 4.59 2.23 5.33
CA THR A 277 5.88 2.17 6.00
C THR A 277 6.67 0.91 5.62
N ASN A 278 7.52 1.03 4.59
CA ASN A 278 8.41 -0.04 4.14
C ASN A 278 9.64 -0.20 5.05
N VAL A 279 9.38 -0.65 6.28
CA VAL A 279 10.32 -0.78 7.40
C VAL A 279 10.23 -2.18 8.02
N PRO A 280 11.15 -2.59 8.92
CA PRO A 280 11.03 -3.86 9.64
C PRO A 280 9.61 -4.10 10.19
N HIS A 281 9.14 -5.34 10.11
CA HIS A 281 7.73 -5.67 10.37
C HIS A 281 7.17 -5.10 11.68
N HIS A 282 7.93 -5.18 12.78
CA HIS A 282 7.52 -4.69 14.10
C HIS A 282 7.34 -3.16 14.16
N GLU A 283 8.10 -2.39 13.37
CA GLU A 283 7.95 -0.94 13.23
C GLU A 283 6.72 -0.59 12.39
N ASN A 284 6.40 -1.39 11.36
CA ASN A 284 5.24 -1.15 10.50
C ASN A 284 3.91 -1.38 11.26
N VAL A 285 3.83 -2.40 12.11
CA VAL A 285 2.60 -2.70 12.87
C VAL A 285 2.34 -1.73 14.02
N SER A 286 3.32 -0.92 14.44
CA SER A 286 3.11 0.09 15.50
C SER A 286 2.11 1.16 15.08
N TYR A 287 1.94 1.38 13.77
CA TYR A 287 0.99 2.34 13.20
C TYR A 287 -0.49 1.96 13.35
N PHE A 288 -0.79 0.76 13.85
CA PHE A 288 -2.14 0.47 14.36
C PHE A 288 -2.46 1.24 15.64
N GLY A 289 -1.47 1.83 16.31
CA GLY A 289 -1.63 2.52 17.58
C GLY A 289 -2.12 1.56 18.67
N SER A 290 -3.12 2.00 19.43
CA SER A 290 -3.81 1.16 20.41
C SER A 290 -4.86 0.22 19.79
N GLY A 291 -5.02 0.28 18.46
CA GLY A 291 -5.99 -0.51 17.71
C GLY A 291 -7.30 0.22 17.41
N ASP A 292 -7.50 1.46 17.84
CA ASP A 292 -8.69 2.22 17.42
C ASP A 292 -8.49 3.74 17.28
N ASP A 293 -7.25 4.22 17.39
CA ASP A 293 -6.92 5.64 17.41
C ASP A 293 -6.01 6.10 16.25
N GLU A 294 -5.27 5.19 15.58
CA GLU A 294 -4.31 5.54 14.52
C GLU A 294 -4.71 4.99 13.13
N ALA A 295 -3.88 4.23 12.41
CA ALA A 295 -4.25 3.71 11.11
C ALA A 295 -5.21 2.52 11.25
N GLN A 296 -6.30 2.52 10.48
CA GLN A 296 -7.21 1.36 10.42
C GLN A 296 -6.59 0.20 9.64
N MET A 297 -5.66 0.49 8.74
CA MET A 297 -5.02 -0.53 7.92
C MET A 297 -3.55 -0.20 7.67
N VAL A 298 -2.69 -1.21 7.66
CA VAL A 298 -1.25 -1.06 7.37
C VAL A 298 -0.86 -2.02 6.26
N TYR A 299 0.04 -1.61 5.38
CA TYR A 299 0.59 -2.49 4.36
C TYR A 299 1.34 -3.68 4.98
N ASN A 300 1.12 -4.88 4.46
CA ASN A 300 1.84 -6.07 4.90
C ASN A 300 3.14 -6.27 4.10
N PHE A 301 4.10 -5.36 4.29
CA PHE A 301 5.32 -5.29 3.47
C PHE A 301 6.27 -6.49 3.58
N ALA A 302 6.17 -7.30 4.63
CA ALA A 302 6.96 -8.53 4.75
C ALA A 302 6.43 -9.65 3.85
N LEU A 303 5.14 -9.63 3.49
CA LEU A 303 4.50 -10.69 2.71
C LEU A 303 5.11 -10.86 1.29
N PRO A 304 5.28 -9.81 0.46
CA PRO A 304 5.83 -9.97 -0.88
C PRO A 304 7.20 -10.69 -0.94
N PRO A 305 8.27 -10.23 -0.26
CA PRO A 305 9.56 -10.91 -0.35
C PRO A 305 9.55 -12.31 0.25
N LEU A 306 8.74 -12.57 1.29
CA LEU A 306 8.60 -13.93 1.87
C LEU A 306 7.91 -14.89 0.89
N LEU A 307 6.89 -14.44 0.17
CA LEU A 307 6.26 -15.24 -0.88
C LEU A 307 7.24 -15.55 -2.02
N VAL A 308 8.03 -14.57 -2.45
CA VAL A 308 9.09 -14.79 -3.46
C VAL A 308 10.08 -15.84 -2.95
N HIS A 309 10.58 -15.68 -1.73
CA HIS A 309 11.48 -16.64 -1.11
C HIS A 309 10.89 -18.05 -1.06
N SER A 310 9.68 -18.21 -0.51
CA SER A 310 9.05 -19.52 -0.35
C SER A 310 8.72 -20.21 -1.66
N ILE A 311 8.33 -19.47 -2.70
CA ILE A 311 8.05 -20.05 -4.02
C ILE A 311 9.34 -20.47 -4.73
N LEU A 312 10.41 -19.70 -4.61
CA LEU A 312 11.70 -20.01 -5.24
C LEU A 312 12.38 -21.21 -4.58
N THR A 313 12.28 -21.33 -3.25
CA THR A 313 12.89 -22.43 -2.49
C THR A 313 11.98 -23.66 -2.38
N GLY A 314 10.68 -23.51 -2.64
CA GLY A 314 9.68 -24.52 -2.34
C GLY A 314 9.53 -24.80 -0.83
N ASN A 315 9.92 -23.83 0.01
CA ASN A 315 9.96 -23.94 1.46
C ASN A 315 9.11 -22.84 2.14
N THR A 316 8.07 -23.22 2.86
CA THR A 316 7.12 -22.33 3.55
C THR A 316 7.43 -22.13 5.02
N LYS A 317 8.45 -22.79 5.59
CA LYS A 317 8.75 -22.76 7.03
C LYS A 317 8.81 -21.32 7.57
N THR A 318 9.66 -20.49 6.99
CA THR A 318 9.85 -19.11 7.45
C THR A 318 8.61 -18.25 7.25
N LEU A 319 7.87 -18.46 6.15
CA LEU A 319 6.60 -17.78 5.91
C LEU A 319 5.53 -18.16 6.94
N THR A 320 5.42 -19.45 7.30
CA THR A 320 4.50 -19.94 8.33
C THR A 320 4.89 -19.44 9.72
N GLU A 321 6.17 -19.52 10.08
CA GLU A 321 6.67 -19.01 11.36
C GLU A 321 6.42 -17.51 11.51
N TRP A 322 6.68 -16.71 10.46
CA TRP A 322 6.35 -15.29 10.43
C TRP A 322 4.84 -15.05 10.52
N GLY A 323 4.03 -15.79 9.75
CA GLY A 323 2.57 -15.69 9.77
C GLY A 323 2.00 -15.87 11.18
N LYS A 324 2.52 -16.84 11.94
CA LYS A 324 2.15 -17.09 13.34
C LYS A 324 2.44 -15.92 14.29
N THR A 325 3.29 -14.96 13.90
CA THR A 325 3.56 -13.74 14.70
C THR A 325 2.58 -12.60 14.41
N LEU A 326 1.78 -12.72 13.34
CA LEU A 326 0.79 -11.70 12.99
C LEU A 326 -0.30 -11.63 14.05
N THR A 327 -0.40 -10.47 14.68
CA THR A 327 -1.42 -10.14 15.67
C THR A 327 -2.02 -8.78 15.36
N LEU A 328 -3.27 -8.58 15.75
CA LEU A 328 -3.96 -7.30 15.64
C LEU A 328 -4.27 -6.80 17.05
N PRO A 329 -4.05 -5.51 17.35
CA PRO A 329 -4.35 -4.94 18.67
C PRO A 329 -5.86 -4.86 18.97
N SER A 330 -6.71 -4.95 17.95
CA SER A 330 -8.17 -4.92 18.09
C SER A 330 -8.86 -5.61 16.90
N ASP A 331 -10.19 -5.73 16.96
CA ASP A 331 -11.08 -6.16 15.87
C ASP A 331 -11.50 -5.01 14.93
N LYS A 332 -10.85 -3.85 15.01
CA LYS A 332 -11.16 -2.64 14.21
C LYS A 332 -10.07 -2.30 13.20
N VAL A 333 -8.97 -3.02 13.20
CA VAL A 333 -7.83 -2.82 12.31
C VAL A 333 -7.53 -4.08 11.53
N CYS A 334 -6.91 -3.96 10.36
CA CYS A 334 -6.53 -5.12 9.56
C CYS A 334 -5.28 -4.87 8.71
N PHE A 335 -4.66 -5.95 8.23
CA PHE A 335 -3.58 -5.85 7.26
C PHE A 335 -4.09 -5.55 5.84
N PHE A 336 -3.30 -4.80 5.07
CA PHE A 336 -3.43 -4.69 3.62
C PHE A 336 -2.43 -5.63 2.95
N ASN A 337 -2.91 -6.78 2.48
CA ASN A 337 -2.09 -7.85 1.94
C ASN A 337 -1.91 -7.65 0.43
N PHE A 338 -0.68 -7.69 -0.07
CA PHE A 338 -0.38 -7.47 -1.48
C PHE A 338 0.85 -8.28 -1.90
N THR A 339 1.06 -8.45 -3.21
CA THR A 339 2.31 -9.01 -3.75
C THR A 339 3.19 -7.96 -4.41
N ALA A 340 2.60 -6.94 -5.03
CA ALA A 340 3.34 -5.97 -5.82
C ALA A 340 2.70 -4.60 -5.68
N SER A 341 3.50 -3.55 -5.93
CA SER A 341 3.04 -2.18 -5.95
C SER A 341 3.76 -1.42 -7.08
N HIS A 342 3.60 -0.11 -7.13
CA HIS A 342 4.38 0.74 -8.01
C HIS A 342 5.87 0.76 -7.65
N ASP A 343 6.22 0.50 -6.39
CA ASP A 343 7.59 0.35 -5.95
C ASP A 343 8.12 -1.06 -6.19
N GLY A 344 9.43 -1.24 -6.03
CA GLY A 344 10.03 -2.57 -6.03
C GLY A 344 9.67 -3.37 -4.78
N ILE A 345 10.03 -4.65 -4.76
CA ILE A 345 9.84 -5.50 -3.59
C ILE A 345 10.87 -5.09 -2.54
N GLY A 346 10.41 -4.41 -1.48
CA GLY A 346 11.25 -3.98 -0.37
C GLY A 346 11.83 -5.16 0.43
N LEU A 347 13.11 -5.06 0.80
CA LEU A 347 13.82 -6.09 1.58
C LEU A 347 14.03 -5.69 3.04
N ARG A 348 13.81 -4.42 3.40
CA ARG A 348 13.81 -3.99 4.81
C ARG A 348 12.78 -4.71 5.70
N PRO A 349 11.55 -5.00 5.25
CA PRO A 349 10.51 -5.61 6.08
C PRO A 349 10.86 -7.01 6.60
N ILE A 350 11.72 -7.73 5.88
CA ILE A 350 12.18 -9.08 6.23
C ILE A 350 13.49 -9.11 7.04
N LYS A 351 14.01 -7.95 7.44
CA LYS A 351 15.18 -7.89 8.31
C LYS A 351 14.87 -8.56 9.64
N GLY A 352 15.68 -9.56 10.02
CA GLY A 352 15.46 -10.39 11.20
C GLY A 352 14.46 -11.53 11.00
N ILE A 353 13.91 -11.69 9.79
CA ILE A 353 13.07 -12.83 9.40
C ILE A 353 13.85 -13.75 8.46
N LEU A 354 14.47 -13.19 7.41
CA LEU A 354 15.44 -13.90 6.58
C LEU A 354 16.87 -13.55 6.98
N THR A 355 17.78 -14.51 6.78
CA THR A 355 19.22 -14.29 6.91
C THR A 355 19.75 -13.40 5.77
N GLU A 356 20.89 -12.75 5.99
CA GLU A 356 21.54 -11.91 4.97
C GLU A 356 21.89 -12.72 3.70
N GLU A 357 22.29 -13.98 3.86
CA GLU A 357 22.56 -14.88 2.74
C GLU A 357 21.30 -15.16 1.91
N GLU A 358 20.16 -15.42 2.56
CA GLU A 358 18.89 -15.62 1.86
C GLU A 358 18.44 -14.35 1.12
N VAL A 359 18.64 -13.17 1.72
CA VAL A 359 18.36 -11.87 1.08
C VAL A 359 19.25 -11.64 -0.14
N GLN A 360 20.54 -11.96 -0.03
CA GLN A 360 21.48 -11.86 -1.14
C GLN A 360 21.11 -12.82 -2.28
N ASN A 361 20.76 -14.07 -1.94
CA ASN A 361 20.31 -15.08 -2.90
C ASN A 361 19.02 -14.67 -3.63
N LEU A 362 18.08 -14.00 -2.95
CA LEU A 362 16.90 -13.39 -3.58
C LEU A 362 17.31 -12.35 -4.62
N GLY A 363 18.23 -11.44 -4.25
CA GLY A 363 18.77 -10.43 -5.15
C GLY A 363 19.42 -11.02 -6.39
N ASP A 364 20.28 -12.02 -6.22
CA ASP A 364 20.99 -12.67 -7.32
C ASP A 364 20.05 -13.48 -8.21
N THR A 365 19.02 -14.12 -7.62
CA THR A 365 17.97 -14.81 -8.38
C THR A 365 17.15 -13.83 -9.22
N VAL A 366 16.71 -12.70 -8.66
CA VAL A 366 15.98 -11.69 -9.44
C VAL A 366 16.82 -11.11 -10.57
N LYS A 367 18.13 -10.89 -10.35
CA LYS A 367 19.04 -10.48 -11.43
C LYS A 367 19.16 -11.53 -12.52
N SER A 368 19.28 -12.81 -12.16
CA SER A 368 19.33 -13.90 -13.16
C SER A 368 18.01 -14.00 -13.94
N HIS A 369 16.89 -13.61 -13.32
CA HIS A 369 15.59 -13.48 -14.00
C HIS A 369 15.46 -12.21 -14.87
N GLY A 370 16.50 -11.37 -14.91
CA GLY A 370 16.53 -10.13 -15.69
C GLY A 370 15.85 -8.94 -15.01
N GLY A 371 15.62 -9.02 -13.70
CA GLY A 371 15.31 -7.88 -12.85
C GLY A 371 16.56 -7.12 -12.41
N LEU A 372 16.36 -6.09 -11.59
CA LEU A 372 17.39 -5.20 -11.08
C LEU A 372 17.33 -5.17 -9.55
N VAL A 373 18.43 -4.79 -8.90
CA VAL A 373 18.50 -4.67 -7.44
C VAL A 373 19.07 -3.32 -7.10
N SER A 374 18.37 -2.59 -6.24
CA SER A 374 18.87 -1.35 -5.67
C SER A 374 19.55 -1.65 -4.34
N TYR A 375 20.69 -0.99 -4.11
CA TYR A 375 21.57 -1.20 -2.95
C TYR A 375 21.61 0.03 -2.07
N LYS A 376 21.69 -0.19 -0.75
CA LYS A 376 21.95 0.85 0.24
C LYS A 376 23.38 0.71 0.74
N THR A 377 23.99 1.81 1.15
CA THR A 377 25.28 1.80 1.83
C THR A 377 25.04 1.70 3.33
N ASP A 378 25.64 0.71 3.98
CA ASP A 378 25.57 0.52 5.41
C ASP A 378 26.61 1.38 6.14
N ALA A 379 26.50 1.48 7.47
CA ALA A 379 27.34 2.36 8.29
C ALA A 379 28.84 2.00 8.22
N ASP A 380 29.15 0.74 7.92
CA ASP A 380 30.52 0.24 7.73
C ASP A 380 31.04 0.40 6.29
N GLY A 381 30.24 0.99 5.40
CA GLY A 381 30.57 1.18 3.98
C GLY A 381 30.25 0.00 3.07
N SER A 382 29.76 -1.13 3.62
CA SER A 382 29.28 -2.26 2.82
C SER A 382 27.97 -1.92 2.09
N GLN A 383 27.61 -2.75 1.10
CA GLN A 383 26.36 -2.58 0.37
C GLN A 383 25.45 -3.77 0.58
N SER A 384 24.21 -3.50 0.98
CA SER A 384 23.16 -4.49 1.12
C SER A 384 22.03 -4.25 0.12
N PRO A 385 21.44 -5.31 -0.49
CA PRO A 385 20.21 -5.20 -1.25
C PRO A 385 19.10 -4.56 -0.39
N TYR A 386 18.40 -3.55 -0.92
CA TYR A 386 17.24 -2.96 -0.22
C TYR A 386 15.93 -3.11 -0.98
N GLU A 387 15.97 -3.26 -2.31
CA GLU A 387 14.78 -3.33 -3.14
C GLU A 387 15.03 -4.16 -4.41
N LEU A 388 14.14 -5.11 -4.69
CA LEU A 388 14.12 -5.88 -5.93
C LEU A 388 13.20 -5.20 -6.94
N ASN A 389 13.76 -4.80 -8.08
CA ASN A 389 13.06 -4.12 -9.16
C ASN A 389 12.76 -5.13 -10.27
N CYS A 390 11.53 -5.65 -10.29
CA CYS A 390 11.05 -6.61 -11.29
C CYS A 390 9.51 -6.66 -11.28
N SER A 391 8.94 -7.12 -12.39
CA SER A 391 7.56 -7.59 -12.41
C SER A 391 7.45 -8.84 -11.55
N TYR A 392 6.43 -8.90 -10.68
CA TYR A 392 6.33 -9.94 -9.67
C TYR A 392 6.34 -11.36 -10.25
N ILE A 393 5.68 -11.56 -11.39
CA ILE A 393 5.63 -12.84 -12.09
C ILE A 393 7.03 -13.33 -12.53
N ASP A 394 7.93 -12.41 -12.87
CA ASP A 394 9.31 -12.69 -13.26
C ASP A 394 10.21 -12.85 -12.04
N ALA A 395 9.88 -12.25 -10.89
CA ALA A 395 10.55 -12.57 -9.62
C ALA A 395 10.42 -14.07 -9.28
N LEU A 396 9.24 -14.65 -9.54
CA LEU A 396 8.90 -16.02 -9.16
C LEU A 396 9.44 -17.09 -10.13
N THR A 397 9.77 -16.72 -11.38
CA THR A 397 9.98 -17.70 -12.45
C THR A 397 11.05 -17.26 -13.43
N HIS A 398 12.09 -18.10 -13.61
CA HIS A 398 13.16 -17.86 -14.56
C HIS A 398 12.63 -17.65 -15.99
N PRO A 399 13.21 -16.73 -16.80
CA PRO A 399 12.79 -16.44 -18.17
C PRO A 399 12.64 -17.67 -19.07
N ASP A 400 13.55 -18.64 -18.94
CA ASP A 400 13.58 -19.87 -19.75
C ASP A 400 12.46 -20.87 -19.42
N LYS A 401 11.69 -20.65 -18.35
CA LYS A 401 10.54 -21.51 -18.03
C LYS A 401 9.33 -21.13 -18.86
N ASP A 402 8.53 -22.15 -19.20
CA ASP A 402 7.27 -21.97 -19.91
C ASP A 402 6.25 -21.15 -19.11
N ASP A 403 5.22 -20.67 -19.82
CA ASP A 403 4.16 -19.88 -19.22
C ASP A 403 3.22 -20.67 -18.30
N GLU A 404 3.22 -22.02 -18.35
CA GLU A 404 2.40 -22.83 -17.46
C GLU A 404 2.97 -22.82 -16.04
N VAL A 405 4.28 -23.01 -15.89
CA VAL A 405 4.97 -22.90 -14.59
C VAL A 405 4.81 -21.49 -14.03
N ARG A 406 4.98 -20.49 -14.89
CA ARG A 406 4.86 -19.08 -14.54
C ARG A 406 3.46 -18.73 -14.05
N PHE A 407 2.44 -19.16 -14.79
CA PHE A 407 1.04 -19.03 -14.41
C PHE A 407 0.77 -19.67 -13.05
N LYS A 408 1.21 -20.93 -12.84
CA LYS A 408 0.98 -21.66 -11.57
C LYS A 408 1.60 -20.93 -10.38
N ARG A 409 2.86 -20.49 -10.49
CA ARG A 409 3.57 -19.77 -9.42
C ARG A 409 2.94 -18.41 -9.13
N MET A 410 2.55 -17.68 -10.17
CA MET A 410 1.89 -16.39 -10.00
C MET A 410 0.52 -16.56 -9.34
N LEU A 411 -0.30 -17.48 -9.84
CA LEU A 411 -1.62 -17.75 -9.27
C LEU A 411 -1.51 -18.23 -7.82
N LEU A 412 -0.51 -19.04 -7.48
CA LEU A 412 -0.21 -19.46 -6.11
C LEU A 412 0.07 -18.26 -5.19
N ALA A 413 0.92 -17.33 -5.63
CA ALA A 413 1.20 -16.13 -4.84
C ALA A 413 -0.05 -15.26 -4.65
N GLN A 414 -0.81 -15.04 -5.74
CA GLN A 414 -2.02 -14.22 -5.71
C GLN A 414 -3.12 -14.86 -4.85
N ALA A 415 -3.31 -16.19 -4.93
CA ALA A 415 -4.24 -16.93 -4.10
C ALA A 415 -3.84 -16.90 -2.63
N THR A 416 -2.54 -16.94 -2.34
CA THR A 416 -2.04 -16.79 -0.95
C THR A 416 -2.38 -15.42 -0.39
N VAL A 417 -2.21 -14.34 -1.16
CA VAL A 417 -2.67 -13.00 -0.74
C VAL A 417 -4.18 -12.94 -0.50
N LEU A 418 -4.99 -13.58 -1.36
CA LEU A 418 -6.44 -13.69 -1.16
C LEU A 418 -6.82 -14.57 0.04
N ALA A 419 -5.92 -15.40 0.55
CA ALA A 419 -6.16 -16.25 1.71
C ALA A 419 -5.61 -15.64 3.01
N MET A 420 -4.79 -14.59 2.95
CA MET A 420 -4.27 -13.93 4.15
C MET A 420 -5.37 -13.15 4.89
N PRO A 421 -5.37 -13.13 6.23
CA PRO A 421 -6.29 -12.33 7.02
C PRO A 421 -6.06 -10.83 6.75
N GLY A 422 -7.13 -10.12 6.38
CA GLY A 422 -7.09 -8.71 5.99
C GLY A 422 -7.66 -8.45 4.59
N VAL A 423 -7.39 -7.25 4.06
CA VAL A 423 -7.89 -6.80 2.76
C VAL A 423 -6.82 -7.03 1.68
N PRO A 424 -7.14 -7.71 0.56
CA PRO A 424 -6.20 -7.89 -0.54
C PRO A 424 -6.10 -6.64 -1.42
N GLY A 425 -4.85 -6.24 -1.68
CA GLY A 425 -4.44 -5.26 -2.68
C GLY A 425 -3.89 -5.95 -3.91
N ILE A 426 -4.48 -5.65 -5.07
CA ILE A 426 -4.13 -6.25 -6.35
C ILE A 426 -3.52 -5.18 -7.23
N TYR A 427 -2.22 -5.28 -7.52
CA TYR A 427 -1.60 -4.39 -8.49
C TYR A 427 -2.03 -4.75 -9.91
N PHE A 428 -2.31 -3.75 -10.75
CA PHE A 428 -2.83 -3.94 -12.11
C PHE A 428 -2.03 -4.99 -12.91
N HIS A 429 -0.70 -4.94 -12.83
CA HIS A 429 0.18 -5.87 -13.53
C HIS A 429 0.02 -7.34 -13.07
N SER A 430 -0.47 -7.59 -11.86
CA SER A 430 -0.82 -8.94 -11.37
C SER A 430 -2.09 -9.50 -12.02
N LEU A 431 -3.02 -8.65 -12.48
CA LEU A 431 -4.23 -9.09 -13.18
C LEU A 431 -3.91 -9.68 -14.56
N VAL A 432 -2.97 -9.05 -15.26
CA VAL A 432 -2.68 -9.35 -16.67
C VAL A 432 -1.34 -10.06 -16.87
N GLY A 433 -0.65 -10.44 -15.79
CA GLY A 433 0.57 -11.23 -15.84
C GLY A 433 1.75 -10.53 -16.54
N SER A 434 1.88 -9.21 -16.36
CA SER A 434 2.88 -8.39 -17.05
C SER A 434 4.31 -8.83 -16.77
N ARG A 435 5.16 -8.83 -17.81
CA ARG A 435 6.58 -9.18 -17.74
C ARG A 435 7.44 -7.95 -17.44
N ASN A 436 8.74 -8.15 -17.23
CA ASN A 436 9.70 -7.08 -17.01
C ASN A 436 9.74 -6.10 -18.21
N TYR A 437 9.41 -4.83 -17.97
CA TYR A 437 9.44 -3.74 -18.96
C TYR A 437 10.85 -3.16 -19.12
N LYS A 438 11.76 -3.96 -19.66
CA LYS A 438 13.19 -3.60 -19.80
C LYS A 438 13.41 -2.35 -20.64
N ASP A 439 12.60 -2.17 -21.69
CA ASP A 439 12.73 -0.98 -22.54
C ASP A 439 12.34 0.29 -21.79
N GLY A 440 11.33 0.25 -20.91
CA GLY A 440 10.99 1.38 -20.04
C GLY A 440 12.15 1.79 -19.13
N VAL A 441 12.86 0.81 -18.54
CA VAL A 441 14.05 1.09 -17.73
C VAL A 441 15.14 1.77 -18.57
N LYS A 442 15.42 1.26 -19.77
CA LYS A 442 16.45 1.85 -20.66
C LYS A 442 16.14 3.31 -21.01
N HIS A 443 14.88 3.63 -21.28
CA HIS A 443 14.47 4.98 -21.66
C HIS A 443 14.43 5.95 -20.47
N SER A 444 13.94 5.49 -19.31
CA SER A 444 13.79 6.34 -18.12
C SER A 444 15.07 6.48 -17.29
N GLY A 445 15.96 5.48 -17.32
CA GLY A 445 17.09 5.37 -16.40
C GLY A 445 16.69 5.00 -14.95
N VAL A 446 15.41 4.70 -14.71
CA VAL A 446 14.86 4.41 -13.38
C VAL A 446 14.52 2.92 -13.29
N ASN A 447 15.09 2.23 -12.29
CA ASN A 447 14.90 0.78 -12.11
C ASN A 447 13.42 0.39 -11.94
N ARG A 448 12.65 1.17 -11.18
CA ARG A 448 11.23 0.92 -10.89
C ARG A 448 10.32 0.97 -12.12
N THR A 449 10.77 1.55 -13.23
CA THR A 449 10.00 1.53 -14.49
C THR A 449 9.76 0.11 -15.00
N ILE A 450 10.56 -0.87 -14.57
CA ILE A 450 10.46 -2.27 -14.99
C ILE A 450 9.10 -2.92 -14.72
N ASN A 451 8.35 -2.45 -13.72
CA ASN A 451 7.02 -2.95 -13.36
C ASN A 451 5.93 -1.86 -13.46
N ARG A 452 6.11 -0.89 -14.38
CA ARG A 452 5.21 0.25 -14.60
C ARG A 452 4.81 0.45 -16.07
N GLU A 453 4.84 -0.62 -16.87
CA GLU A 453 4.47 -0.54 -18.29
C GLU A 453 3.05 0.00 -18.47
N LYS A 454 2.87 0.97 -19.38
CA LYS A 454 1.55 1.53 -19.70
C LYS A 454 1.01 0.85 -20.95
N TYR A 455 -0.27 0.49 -20.96
CA TYR A 455 -0.87 -0.22 -22.09
C TYR A 455 -1.81 0.67 -22.91
N HIS A 456 -1.66 0.64 -24.23
CA HIS A 456 -2.75 1.09 -25.09
C HIS A 456 -3.90 0.09 -24.99
N ILE A 457 -5.11 0.56 -24.72
CA ILE A 457 -6.25 -0.29 -24.37
C ILE A 457 -6.61 -1.29 -25.46
N ASP A 458 -6.54 -0.90 -26.74
CA ASP A 458 -6.89 -1.79 -27.85
C ASP A 458 -5.93 -2.99 -27.97
N TRP A 459 -4.65 -2.78 -27.63
CA TRP A 459 -3.67 -3.87 -27.60
C TRP A 459 -3.97 -4.82 -26.44
N LEU A 460 -4.21 -4.27 -25.24
CA LEU A 460 -4.47 -5.09 -24.06
C LEU A 460 -5.77 -5.89 -24.22
N GLU A 461 -6.83 -5.29 -24.74
CA GLU A 461 -8.10 -5.98 -25.01
C GLU A 461 -7.93 -7.14 -26.01
N LYS A 462 -7.06 -6.98 -27.01
CA LYS A 462 -6.72 -8.05 -27.93
C LYS A 462 -5.99 -9.20 -27.23
N GLU A 463 -5.02 -8.89 -26.37
CA GLU A 463 -4.31 -9.91 -25.57
C GLU A 463 -5.26 -10.66 -24.64
N LEU A 464 -6.18 -9.95 -23.98
CA LEU A 464 -7.17 -10.53 -23.08
C LEU A 464 -8.27 -11.33 -23.79
N ALA A 465 -8.53 -11.06 -25.07
CA ALA A 465 -9.48 -11.82 -25.88
C ALA A 465 -8.87 -13.09 -26.50
N THR A 466 -7.56 -13.09 -26.76
CA THR A 466 -6.87 -14.16 -27.50
C THR A 466 -6.69 -15.40 -26.63
N GLU A 467 -7.16 -16.56 -27.12
CA GLU A 467 -7.00 -17.83 -26.41
C GLU A 467 -5.53 -18.23 -26.26
N GLY A 468 -5.20 -18.78 -25.09
CA GLY A 468 -3.85 -19.28 -24.79
C GLY A 468 -2.86 -18.20 -24.36
N THR A 469 -3.20 -16.91 -24.37
CA THR A 469 -2.31 -15.87 -23.81
C THR A 469 -2.24 -15.98 -22.29
N LEU A 470 -1.06 -15.69 -21.73
CA LEU A 470 -0.86 -15.62 -20.30
C LEU A 470 -1.78 -14.57 -19.65
N ALA A 471 -1.97 -13.42 -20.32
CA ALA A 471 -2.79 -12.33 -19.81
C ALA A 471 -4.26 -12.73 -19.62
N LYS A 472 -4.88 -13.37 -20.63
CA LYS A 472 -6.24 -13.88 -20.53
C LYS A 472 -6.36 -14.90 -19.40
N LYS A 473 -5.46 -15.89 -19.39
CA LYS A 473 -5.47 -16.97 -18.40
C LYS A 473 -5.32 -16.44 -16.98
N MET A 474 -4.43 -15.47 -16.76
CA MET A 474 -4.25 -14.79 -15.47
C MET A 474 -5.52 -14.05 -15.06
N LEU A 475 -6.08 -13.20 -15.93
CA LEU A 475 -7.24 -12.39 -15.61
C LEU A 475 -8.46 -13.26 -15.25
N GLU A 476 -8.78 -14.26 -16.07
CA GLU A 476 -9.93 -15.13 -15.85
C GLU A 476 -9.81 -15.95 -14.57
N ARG A 477 -8.65 -16.58 -14.35
CA ARG A 477 -8.44 -17.45 -13.18
C ARG A 477 -8.32 -16.65 -11.89
N TYR A 478 -7.73 -15.45 -11.94
CA TYR A 478 -7.67 -14.60 -10.77
C TYR A 478 -9.06 -14.04 -10.41
N LYS A 479 -9.84 -13.59 -11.41
CA LYS A 479 -11.24 -13.19 -11.19
C LYS A 479 -12.08 -14.30 -10.57
N ALA A 480 -11.90 -15.54 -11.00
CA ALA A 480 -12.62 -16.68 -10.42
C ALA A 480 -12.28 -16.88 -8.93
N LEU A 481 -11.01 -16.77 -8.54
CA LEU A 481 -10.61 -16.86 -7.13
C LEU A 481 -11.17 -15.72 -6.28
N ILE A 482 -11.13 -14.49 -6.81
CA ILE A 482 -11.71 -13.32 -6.13
C ILE A 482 -13.22 -13.52 -5.97
N ALA A 483 -13.91 -13.96 -7.03
CA ALA A 483 -15.35 -14.22 -7.00
C ALA A 483 -15.72 -15.21 -5.90
N ILE A 484 -14.93 -16.26 -5.69
CA ILE A 484 -15.13 -17.19 -4.58
C ILE A 484 -14.89 -16.47 -3.26
N ARG A 485 -13.73 -15.82 -3.07
CA ARG A 485 -13.38 -15.13 -1.82
C ARG A 485 -14.48 -14.19 -1.33
N ILE A 486 -14.99 -13.32 -2.20
CA ILE A 486 -15.95 -12.26 -1.81
C ILE A 486 -17.33 -12.79 -1.41
N HIS A 487 -17.61 -14.08 -1.58
CA HIS A 487 -18.85 -14.73 -1.16
C HIS A 487 -18.70 -15.57 0.11
N GLU A 488 -17.51 -15.61 0.71
CA GLU A 488 -17.24 -16.42 1.88
C GLU A 488 -16.95 -15.56 3.13
N PRO A 489 -17.93 -15.40 4.03
CA PRO A 489 -17.80 -14.66 5.29
C PRO A 489 -16.57 -14.98 6.15
N ALA A 490 -15.98 -16.18 6.02
CA ALA A 490 -14.76 -16.54 6.72
C ALA A 490 -13.54 -15.70 6.30
N PHE A 491 -13.53 -15.10 5.11
CA PHE A 491 -12.48 -14.17 4.67
C PHE A 491 -12.68 -12.73 5.13
N ASN A 492 -13.64 -12.47 6.01
CA ASN A 492 -13.85 -11.15 6.58
C ASN A 492 -12.58 -10.71 7.35
N PRO A 493 -12.06 -9.49 7.12
CA PRO A 493 -10.79 -9.04 7.71
C PRO A 493 -10.78 -8.99 9.25
N PHE A 494 -11.95 -9.01 9.88
CA PHE A 494 -12.10 -8.99 11.35
C PHE A 494 -12.50 -10.36 11.92
N GLY A 495 -12.47 -11.41 11.08
CA GLY A 495 -12.61 -12.79 11.52
C GLY A 495 -11.40 -13.28 12.30
N LYS A 496 -11.55 -14.44 12.97
CA LYS A 496 -10.41 -15.09 13.64
C LYS A 496 -9.60 -15.86 12.61
N PHE A 497 -8.30 -15.95 12.82
CA PHE A 497 -7.41 -16.71 11.96
C PHE A 497 -6.32 -17.41 12.75
N GLU A 498 -5.83 -18.52 12.20
CA GLU A 498 -4.68 -19.25 12.71
C GLU A 498 -3.86 -19.82 11.54
N PHE A 499 -2.53 -19.71 11.62
CA PHE A 499 -1.63 -20.35 10.66
C PHE A 499 -1.30 -21.78 11.11
N LEU A 500 -1.50 -22.75 10.22
CA LEU A 500 -1.31 -24.18 10.50
C LEU A 500 0.08 -24.67 10.07
N GLU A 501 0.71 -25.49 10.90
CA GLU A 501 1.97 -26.16 10.57
C GLU A 501 1.68 -27.51 9.90
N LEU A 502 1.63 -27.51 8.57
CA LEU A 502 1.36 -28.72 7.75
C LEU A 502 2.62 -29.19 7.00
N GLY A 503 3.80 -28.97 7.58
CA GLY A 503 5.10 -29.23 6.97
C GLY A 503 5.71 -28.02 6.27
N ASN A 504 6.87 -28.23 5.64
CA ASN A 504 7.69 -27.13 5.08
C ASN A 504 7.40 -26.82 3.62
N GLN A 505 6.43 -27.46 2.98
CA GLN A 505 6.09 -27.24 1.56
C GLN A 505 4.67 -26.73 1.37
N LEU A 506 3.88 -26.70 2.45
CA LEU A 506 2.51 -26.23 2.47
C LEU A 506 2.42 -24.95 3.29
N PHE A 507 1.63 -24.00 2.79
CA PHE A 507 1.21 -22.84 3.56
C PHE A 507 -0.28 -22.95 3.82
N ALA A 508 -0.71 -22.83 5.08
CA ALA A 508 -2.09 -23.03 5.44
C ALA A 508 -2.58 -22.05 6.51
N VAL A 509 -3.84 -21.62 6.34
CA VAL A 509 -4.53 -20.68 7.22
C VAL A 509 -5.93 -21.21 7.49
N ASP A 510 -6.31 -21.32 8.76
CA ASP A 510 -7.68 -21.59 9.23
C ASP A 510 -8.33 -20.27 9.61
N GLN A 511 -9.36 -19.86 8.88
CA GLN A 511 -10.08 -18.60 9.09
C GLN A 511 -11.54 -18.85 9.45
N HIS A 512 -12.06 -18.01 10.33
CA HIS A 512 -13.39 -18.11 10.90
C HIS A 512 -14.11 -16.80 10.66
N SER A 513 -15.36 -16.90 10.21
CA SER A 513 -16.28 -15.77 10.10
C SER A 513 -16.45 -15.03 11.43
N VAL A 514 -16.81 -13.75 11.37
CA VAL A 514 -16.98 -12.89 12.56
C VAL A 514 -18.01 -13.48 13.55
N ASP A 515 -19.07 -14.11 13.06
CA ASP A 515 -20.09 -14.77 13.87
C ASP A 515 -19.73 -16.23 14.26
N ASN A 516 -18.55 -16.70 13.85
CA ASN A 516 -18.01 -18.05 14.06
C ASN A 516 -18.91 -19.17 13.54
N LYS A 517 -19.72 -18.95 12.49
CA LYS A 517 -20.57 -20.01 11.89
C LYS A 517 -19.91 -20.72 10.71
N GLU A 518 -19.08 -20.00 9.97
CA GLU A 518 -18.32 -20.53 8.86
C GLU A 518 -16.83 -20.55 9.16
N ARG A 519 -16.16 -21.60 8.67
CA ARG A 519 -14.71 -21.73 8.62
C ARG A 519 -14.22 -21.97 7.19
N ILE A 520 -13.03 -21.49 6.87
CA ILE A 520 -12.29 -21.89 5.67
C ILE A 520 -10.84 -22.22 6.05
N VAL A 521 -10.41 -23.42 5.66
CA VAL A 521 -9.01 -23.84 5.71
C VAL A 521 -8.42 -23.73 4.30
N THR A 522 -7.53 -22.75 4.09
CA THR A 522 -6.78 -22.64 2.84
C THR A 522 -5.49 -23.44 2.95
N ILE A 523 -5.18 -24.26 1.95
CA ILE A 523 -3.94 -25.06 1.89
C ILE A 523 -3.33 -24.89 0.49
N HIS A 524 -2.11 -24.39 0.44
CA HIS A 524 -1.40 -24.08 -0.79
C HIS A 524 -0.08 -24.86 -0.86
N ASN A 525 0.14 -25.62 -1.93
CA ASN A 525 1.40 -26.33 -2.16
C ASN A 525 2.41 -25.42 -2.86
N PHE A 526 3.55 -25.14 -2.22
CA PHE A 526 4.61 -24.29 -2.76
C PHE A 526 5.67 -25.07 -3.55
N SER A 527 5.53 -26.39 -3.64
CA SER A 527 6.48 -27.26 -4.33
C SER A 527 6.03 -27.65 -5.74
N ASP A 528 7.00 -28.10 -6.53
CA ASP A 528 6.80 -28.74 -7.83
C ASP A 528 6.47 -30.25 -7.73
N LYS A 529 6.24 -30.75 -6.51
CA LYS A 529 5.93 -32.15 -6.21
C LYS A 529 4.56 -32.28 -5.59
N GLU A 530 4.02 -33.50 -5.60
CA GLU A 530 2.86 -33.82 -4.79
C GLU A 530 3.27 -33.84 -3.31
N VAL A 531 2.43 -33.24 -2.46
CA VAL A 531 2.66 -33.15 -1.01
C VAL A 531 1.40 -33.57 -0.28
N SER A 532 1.55 -34.44 0.71
CA SER A 532 0.45 -34.88 1.57
C SER A 532 0.62 -34.36 2.99
N CYS A 533 -0.50 -34.08 3.66
CA CYS A 533 -0.53 -33.66 5.06
C CYS A 533 -1.76 -34.19 5.78
N GLU A 534 -1.72 -34.19 7.11
CA GLU A 534 -2.87 -34.47 7.96
C GLU A 534 -3.39 -33.16 8.56
N LEU A 535 -4.70 -32.93 8.48
CA LEU A 535 -5.35 -31.82 9.16
C LEU A 535 -5.36 -32.03 10.69
N PRO A 536 -5.16 -30.96 11.49
CA PRO A 536 -5.30 -31.03 12.95
C PRO A 536 -6.67 -31.55 13.39
N GLU A 537 -6.71 -32.35 14.47
CA GLU A 537 -7.96 -32.96 14.99
C GLU A 537 -9.05 -31.95 15.38
N LYS A 538 -8.67 -30.71 15.69
CA LYS A 538 -9.62 -29.61 15.97
C LYS A 538 -10.43 -29.16 14.76
N ILE A 539 -10.09 -29.65 13.56
CA ILE A 539 -10.79 -29.32 12.32
C ILE A 539 -11.92 -30.32 12.11
N SER A 540 -13.17 -29.87 12.28
CA SER A 540 -14.36 -30.67 12.02
C SER A 540 -14.36 -31.20 10.59
N LEU A 541 -14.70 -32.48 10.45
CA LEU A 541 -14.73 -33.18 9.17
C LEU A 541 -16.08 -33.03 8.46
N THR A 542 -16.06 -33.25 7.14
CA THR A 542 -17.05 -32.78 6.13
C THR A 542 -16.74 -31.36 5.70
N LEU A 543 -15.61 -31.21 5.00
CA LEU A 543 -15.21 -29.95 4.38
C LEU A 543 -15.54 -29.97 2.89
N LYS A 544 -15.78 -28.81 2.30
CA LYS A 544 -16.14 -28.64 0.89
C LYS A 544 -15.05 -27.88 0.15
N ASP A 545 -14.46 -28.48 -0.88
CA ASP A 545 -13.45 -27.81 -1.70
C ASP A 545 -14.09 -26.79 -2.66
N LEU A 546 -13.93 -25.52 -2.33
CA LEU A 546 -14.48 -24.40 -3.09
C LEU A 546 -13.79 -24.18 -4.44
N LEU A 547 -12.54 -24.64 -4.61
CA LEU A 547 -11.77 -24.45 -5.85
C LEU A 547 -11.88 -25.65 -6.81
N GLY A 548 -12.20 -26.83 -6.28
CA GLY A 548 -12.44 -28.06 -7.02
C GLY A 548 -13.89 -28.20 -7.50
N SER A 549 -14.32 -29.45 -7.70
CA SER A 549 -15.69 -29.78 -8.14
C SER A 549 -16.72 -29.72 -6.99
N ASN A 550 -16.46 -28.91 -5.96
CA ASN A 550 -17.32 -28.81 -4.78
C ASN A 550 -17.48 -30.12 -4.00
N THR A 551 -16.46 -30.97 -4.06
CA THR A 551 -16.45 -32.30 -3.45
C THR A 551 -16.30 -32.21 -1.94
N GLU A 552 -17.06 -33.04 -1.23
CA GLU A 552 -16.91 -33.22 0.21
C GLU A 552 -15.65 -34.03 0.54
N ILE A 553 -14.92 -33.57 1.55
CA ILE A 553 -13.72 -34.19 2.11
C ILE A 553 -14.05 -34.62 3.53
N SER A 554 -14.05 -35.93 3.73
CA SER A 554 -14.35 -36.59 5.00
C SER A 554 -13.13 -37.29 5.62
N THR A 555 -11.93 -36.99 5.13
CA THR A 555 -10.64 -37.52 5.60
C THR A 555 -9.74 -36.38 6.04
N ASN A 556 -8.94 -36.61 7.10
CA ASN A 556 -7.91 -35.68 7.54
C ASN A 556 -6.68 -35.69 6.62
N SER A 557 -6.47 -36.79 5.89
CA SER A 557 -5.36 -36.94 4.97
C SER A 557 -5.67 -36.26 3.64
N ILE A 558 -4.89 -35.25 3.29
CA ILE A 558 -5.02 -34.45 2.06
C ILE A 558 -3.76 -34.60 1.25
N SER A 559 -3.91 -34.76 -0.08
CA SER A 559 -2.80 -34.71 -1.03
C SER A 559 -3.02 -33.60 -2.04
N LEU A 560 -2.01 -32.74 -2.21
CA LEU A 560 -2.01 -31.61 -3.14
C LEU A 560 -1.01 -31.85 -4.25
N LYS A 561 -1.47 -31.77 -5.50
CA LYS A 561 -0.62 -31.75 -6.70
C LYS A 561 0.35 -30.56 -6.68
N PRO A 562 1.42 -30.59 -7.50
CA PRO A 562 2.34 -29.46 -7.65
C PRO A 562 1.61 -28.13 -7.85
N TYR A 563 1.91 -27.14 -7.00
CA TYR A 563 1.31 -25.80 -7.01
C TYR A 563 -0.23 -25.75 -6.85
N GLN A 564 -0.85 -26.82 -6.35
CA GLN A 564 -2.30 -26.85 -6.14
C GLN A 564 -2.73 -25.95 -4.98
N LEU A 565 -3.92 -25.36 -5.14
CA LEU A 565 -4.64 -24.58 -4.16
C LEU A 565 -5.87 -25.38 -3.71
N MET A 566 -6.17 -25.40 -2.42
CA MET A 566 -7.41 -25.95 -1.88
C MET A 566 -7.98 -24.99 -0.84
N TRP A 567 -9.25 -24.61 -0.99
CA TRP A 567 -9.98 -23.79 0.00
C TRP A 567 -11.14 -24.61 0.52
N LEU A 568 -11.02 -25.06 1.77
CA LEU A 568 -11.90 -26.06 2.36
C LEU A 568 -12.88 -25.39 3.34
N LYS A 569 -14.14 -25.28 2.93
CA LYS A 569 -15.20 -24.70 3.74
C LYS A 569 -15.78 -25.73 4.70
N GLY A 570 -16.02 -25.32 5.94
CA GLY A 570 -16.81 -26.08 6.91
C GLY A 570 -17.83 -25.19 7.62
N GLU A 571 -18.82 -25.82 8.24
CA GLU A 571 -19.74 -25.20 9.18
C GLU A 571 -19.27 -25.51 10.62
N LEU A 572 -19.41 -24.56 11.53
CA LEU A 572 -18.98 -24.65 12.93
C LEU A 572 -20.12 -24.83 13.92
#